data_AF-A0A0L7QWD4-F1
#
_entry.id   AF-A0A0L7QWD4-F1
#
_cell.length_a   1.000
_cell.length_b   1.000
_cell.length_c   1.000
_cell.angle_alpha   90.00
_cell.angle_beta   90.00
_cell.angle_gamma   90.00
#
_symmetry.space_group_name_H-M   'P 1'
#
loop_
_entity.id
_entity.type
_entity.pdbx_description
1 polymer ?
#
loop_
_entity_poly.entity_id
_entity_poly.type
_entity_poly.pdbx_seq_one_letter_code
_entity_poly.pdbx_strand_id
1 'polypeptide(L)'
;MEFGIVRLIGIFVIASADVGFAIYDRYAAEQMGPPVSYVAHLTGALAGLTIGLLVLKNFEQRLHEQLLWWVALGVYAACTIFAIMYNLMHPDYP
;
A
#
# COMPACT_ATOMS: atom_id res chain seq x y z
N MET A 1 -13.63 -12.81 10.33
CA MET A 1 -12.94 -12.35 9.10
C MET A 1 -13.61 -11.08 8.58
N GLU A 2 -13.60 -9.97 9.32
CA GLU A 2 -14.56 -8.87 9.10
C GLU A 2 -14.04 -7.65 8.32
N PHE A 3 -12.76 -7.60 7.95
CA PHE A 3 -12.17 -6.49 7.17
C PHE A 3 -11.52 -6.94 5.86
N GLY A 4 -11.99 -8.06 5.30
CA GLY A 4 -11.40 -8.66 4.09
C GLY A 4 -11.40 -7.72 2.89
N ILE A 5 -12.49 -6.97 2.68
CA ILE A 5 -12.65 -6.06 1.54
C ILE A 5 -11.79 -4.80 1.69
N VAL A 6 -11.74 -4.17 2.87
CA VAL A 6 -10.87 -3.00 3.12
C VAL A 6 -9.39 -3.37 2.95
N ARG A 7 -9.02 -4.55 3.43
CA ARG A 7 -7.68 -5.10 3.24
C ARG A 7 -7.40 -5.40 1.76
N LEU A 8 -8.39 -5.91 1.02
CA LEU A 8 -8.30 -6.12 -0.43
C LEU A 8 -8.09 -4.79 -1.17
N ILE A 9 -8.82 -3.73 -0.79
CA ILE A 9 -8.70 -2.40 -1.37
C ILE A 9 -7.31 -1.81 -1.08
N GLY A 10 -6.83 -1.90 0.17
CA GLY A 10 -5.47 -1.46 0.51
C GLY A 10 -4.40 -2.20 -0.29
N ILE A 11 -4.54 -3.53 -0.43
CA ILE A 11 -3.68 -4.33 -1.31
C ILE A 11 -3.79 -3.84 -2.76
N PHE A 12 -4.98 -3.54 -3.25
CA PHE A 12 -5.20 -3.08 -4.62
C PHE A 12 -4.57 -1.70 -4.87
N VAL A 13 -4.67 -0.77 -3.92
CA VAL A 13 -4.05 0.58 -4.02
C VAL A 13 -2.53 0.45 -4.04
N ILE A 14 -1.95 -0.33 -3.14
CA ILE A 14 -0.49 -0.53 -3.11
C ILE A 14 -0.03 -1.25 -4.38
N ALA A 15 -0.72 -2.31 -4.79
CA ALA A 15 -0.37 -3.06 -6.00
C ALA A 15 -0.55 -2.22 -7.28
N SER A 16 -1.59 -1.40 -7.36
CA SER A 16 -1.81 -0.52 -8.52
C SER A 16 -0.81 0.63 -8.58
N ALA A 17 -0.36 1.16 -7.44
CA ALA A 17 0.74 2.11 -7.39
C ALA A 17 2.05 1.46 -7.87
N ASP A 18 2.36 0.24 -7.41
CA ASP A 18 3.55 -0.51 -7.81
C ASP A 18 3.56 -0.81 -9.32
N VAL A 19 2.41 -1.25 -9.86
CA VAL A 19 2.21 -1.47 -11.30
C VAL A 19 2.29 -0.14 -12.07
N GLY A 20 1.72 0.94 -11.54
CA GLY A 20 1.79 2.27 -12.14
C GLY A 20 3.23 2.79 -12.24
N PHE A 21 4.04 2.57 -11.19
CA PHE A 21 5.47 2.87 -11.20
C PHE A 21 6.21 2.02 -12.23
N ALA A 22 5.94 0.72 -12.32
CA ALA A 22 6.56 -0.15 -13.31
C ALA A 22 6.20 0.25 -14.75
N ILE A 23 4.97 0.71 -15.00
CA ILE A 23 4.54 1.24 -16.30
C ILE A 23 5.21 2.59 -16.59
N TYR A 24 5.23 3.50 -15.62
CA TYR A 24 5.87 4.81 -15.77
C TYR A 24 7.37 4.69 -16.07
N ASP A 25 8.07 3.84 -15.31
CA ASP A 25 9.50 3.54 -15.51
C ASP A 25 9.77 2.92 -16.88
N ARG A 26 8.83 2.10 -17.39
CA ARG A 26 8.97 1.44 -18.70
C ARG A 26 8.70 2.35 -19.90
N TYR A 27 7.75 3.28 -19.79
CA TYR A 27 7.22 4.01 -20.95
C TYR A 27 7.44 5.53 -20.91
N ALA A 28 7.68 6.12 -19.74
CA ALA A 28 7.75 7.58 -19.57
C ALA A 28 9.08 8.07 -18.95
N ALA A 29 9.77 7.23 -18.18
CA ALA A 29 11.12 7.54 -17.71
C ALA A 29 12.14 7.27 -18.83
N GLU A 30 13.01 8.24 -19.14
CA GLU A 30 14.27 7.93 -19.81
C GLU A 30 15.03 6.98 -18.89
N GLN A 31 15.20 5.71 -19.28
CA GLN A 31 15.92 4.75 -18.45
C GLN A 31 17.38 5.21 -18.28
N MET A 32 17.65 5.92 -17.17
CA MET A 32 18.98 6.38 -16.78
C MET A 32 19.80 5.26 -16.11
N GLY A 33 19.73 4.03 -16.62
CA GLY A 33 20.46 2.90 -16.07
C GLY A 33 20.14 1.55 -16.73
N PRO A 34 20.99 0.51 -16.51
CA PRO A 34 20.75 -0.83 -17.02
C PRO A 34 19.48 -1.44 -16.39
N PRO A 35 18.68 -2.20 -17.16
CA PRO A 35 17.42 -2.76 -16.69
C PRO A 35 17.64 -3.74 -15.52
N VAL A 36 16.76 -3.67 -14.52
CA VAL A 36 16.77 -4.58 -13.37
C VAL A 36 16.45 -6.00 -13.84
N SER A 37 17.25 -6.98 -13.40
CA SER A 37 17.14 -8.37 -13.85
C SER A 37 15.88 -9.07 -13.30
N TYR A 38 15.24 -9.91 -14.13
CA TYR A 38 14.10 -10.76 -13.74
C TYR A 38 14.42 -11.67 -12.55
N VAL A 39 15.68 -12.08 -12.42
CA VAL A 39 16.18 -12.86 -11.28
C VAL A 39 16.06 -12.07 -9.98
N ALA A 40 16.31 -10.76 -10.01
CA ALA A 40 16.21 -9.90 -8.84
C ALA A 40 14.76 -9.75 -8.35
N HIS A 41 13.78 -9.71 -9.26
CA HIS A 41 12.37 -9.73 -8.89
C HIS A 41 11.96 -11.06 -8.25
N LEU A 42 12.40 -12.19 -8.83
CA LEU A 42 12.05 -13.51 -8.31
C LEU A 42 12.66 -13.76 -6.93
N THR A 43 13.93 -13.41 -6.72
CA THR A 43 14.61 -13.57 -5.43
C THR A 43 14.08 -12.58 -4.39
N GLY A 44 13.75 -11.34 -4.79
CA GLY A 44 13.07 -10.37 -3.93
C GLY A 44 11.71 -10.88 -3.44
N ALA A 45 10.90 -11.47 -4.32
CA ALA A 45 9.61 -12.06 -3.95
C ALA A 45 9.77 -13.26 -2.99
N LEU A 46 10.74 -14.14 -3.24
CA LEU A 46 11.04 -15.28 -2.36
C LEU A 46 11.55 -14.83 -0.97
N ALA A 47 12.40 -13.81 -0.93
CA ALA A 47 12.91 -13.24 0.32
C ALA A 47 11.77 -12.58 1.13
N GLY A 48 10.91 -11.81 0.48
CA GLY A 48 9.73 -11.21 1.12
C GLY A 48 8.75 -12.25 1.67
N LEU A 49 8.47 -13.31 0.90
CA LEU A 49 7.58 -14.40 1.32
C LEU A 49 8.14 -15.16 2.54
N THR A 50 9.43 -15.46 2.55
CA THR A 50 10.07 -16.21 3.64
C THR A 50 10.13 -15.42 4.95
N ILE A 51 10.48 -14.13 4.88
CA ILE A 51 10.46 -13.23 6.05
C ILE A 51 9.03 -12.99 6.53
N GLY A 52 8.08 -12.78 5.60
CA GLY A 52 6.66 -12.63 5.95
C GLY A 52 6.11 -13.83 6.70
N LEU A 53 6.41 -15.05 6.24
CA LEU A 53 6.00 -16.28 6.92
C LEU A 53 6.65 -16.43 8.30
N LEU A 54 7.92 -16.05 8.46
CA LEU A 54 8.62 -16.08 9.75
C LEU A 54 7.99 -15.10 10.76
N VAL A 55 7.64 -13.89 10.30
CA VAL A 55 6.97 -12.88 11.12
C VAL A 55 5.57 -13.35 11.51
N LEU A 56 4.76 -13.84 10.57
CA LEU A 56 3.40 -14.32 10.86
C LEU A 56 3.40 -15.50 11.84
N LYS A 57 4.37 -16.40 11.75
CA LYS A 57 4.53 -17.54 12.67
C LYS A 57 4.82 -17.12 14.11
N ASN A 58 5.36 -15.93 14.34
CA ASN A 58 5.73 -15.42 15.66
C ASN A 58 4.70 -14.45 16.29
N PHE A 59 3.59 -14.16 15.60
CA PHE A 59 2.64 -13.08 15.93
C PHE A 59 1.22 -13.58 16.28
N GLU A 60 1.06 -14.82 16.77
CA GLU A 60 -0.23 -15.36 17.24
C GLU A 60 -0.75 -14.65 18.52
N GLN A 61 -1.39 -13.49 18.34
CA GLN A 61 -2.62 -13.02 19.02
C GLN A 61 -2.81 -11.50 18.89
N ARG A 62 -1.75 -10.70 18.72
CA ARG A 62 -1.86 -9.22 18.66
C ARG A 62 -1.95 -8.60 17.26
N LEU A 63 -1.65 -9.35 16.19
CA LEU A 63 -1.62 -8.82 14.82
C LEU A 63 -3.02 -8.35 14.36
N HIS A 64 -4.07 -9.08 14.73
CA HIS A 64 -5.44 -8.72 14.36
C HIS A 64 -5.90 -7.40 15.00
N GLU A 65 -5.65 -7.22 16.30
CA GLU A 65 -5.96 -5.99 17.02
C GLU A 65 -5.15 -4.80 16.49
N GLN A 66 -3.86 -5.01 16.21
CA GLN A 66 -2.98 -3.95 15.71
C GLN A 66 -3.32 -3.55 14.27
N LEU A 67 -3.68 -4.52 13.40
CA LEU A 67 -4.18 -4.24 12.06
C LEU A 67 -5.49 -3.45 12.08
N LEU A 68 -6.41 -3.83 12.98
CA LEU A 68 -7.67 -3.09 13.17
C LEU A 68 -7.42 -1.64 13.61
N TRP A 69 -6.49 -1.44 14.54
CA TRP A 69 -6.10 -0.11 15.00
C TRP A 69 -5.51 0.75 13.87
N TRP A 70 -4.61 0.17 13.06
CA TRP A 70 -4.03 0.87 11.90
C TRP A 70 -5.04 1.20 10.82
N VAL A 71 -6.00 0.30 10.56
CA VAL A 71 -7.08 0.55 9.60
C VAL A 71 -8.02 1.65 10.11
N ALA A 72 -8.39 1.63 11.39
CA ALA A 72 -9.22 2.67 12.01
C ALA A 72 -8.53 4.04 11.94
N LEU A 73 -7.23 4.09 12.24
CA LEU A 73 -6.41 5.30 12.12
C LEU A 73 -6.34 5.81 10.67
N GLY A 74 -6.17 4.90 9.71
CA GLY A 74 -6.12 5.24 8.28
C GLY A 74 -7.41 5.85 7.74
N VAL A 75 -8.57 5.28 8.11
CA VAL A 75 -9.89 5.81 7.72
C VAL A 75 -10.13 7.18 8.32
N TYR A 76 -9.84 7.34 9.61
CA TYR A 76 -9.95 8.64 10.28
C TYR A 76 -9.09 9.70 9.60
N ALA A 77 -7.83 9.38 9.29
CA ALA A 77 -6.93 10.29 8.58
C ALA A 77 -7.44 10.66 7.19
N ALA A 78 -7.94 9.70 6.41
CA ALA A 78 -8.46 9.94 5.06
C ALA A 78 -9.69 10.86 5.08
N CYS A 79 -10.64 10.64 5.99
CA CYS A 79 -11.81 11.52 6.15
C CYS A 79 -11.40 12.93 6.57
N THR A 80 -10.43 13.04 7.48
CA THR A 80 -9.93 14.33 7.95
C THR A 80 -9.24 15.11 6.82
N ILE A 81 -8.38 14.46 6.04
CA ILE A 81 -7.72 15.05 4.88
C ILE A 81 -8.75 15.49 3.84
N PHE A 82 -9.72 14.63 3.54
CA PHE A 82 -10.79 14.96 2.59
C PHE A 82 -11.60 16.18 3.03
N ALA A 83 -12.00 16.25 4.30
CA ALA A 83 -12.75 17.39 4.84
C ALA A 83 -11.94 18.70 4.76
N ILE A 84 -10.65 18.64 5.11
CA ILE A 84 -9.74 19.78 4.99
C ILE A 84 -9.59 20.22 3.53
N MET A 85 -9.34 19.28 2.62
CA MET A 85 -9.19 19.57 1.19
C MET A 85 -10.48 20.15 0.60
N TYR A 86 -11.64 19.59 0.95
CA TYR A 86 -12.93 20.08 0.48
C TYR A 86 -13.17 21.53 0.92
N ASN A 87 -12.87 21.85 2.18
CA ASN A 87 -13.00 23.20 2.73
C ASN A 87 -12.00 24.19 2.10
N LEU A 88 -10.75 23.76 1.84
CA LEU A 88 -9.74 24.57 1.16
C LEU A 88 -10.06 24.86 -0.30
N MET A 89 -10.65 23.89 -1.02
CA MET A 89 -10.97 24.05 -2.45
C MET A 89 -12.29 24.79 -2.69
N HIS A 90 -13.13 24.96 -1.65
CA HIS A 90 -14.39 25.70 -1.72
C HIS A 90 -14.48 26.78 -0.62
N PRO A 91 -13.57 27.78 -0.63
CA PRO A 91 -13.58 28.86 0.37
C PRO A 91 -14.78 29.80 0.24
N ASP A 92 -15.52 29.74 -0.88
CA ASP A 92 -16.64 30.62 -1.22
C ASP A 92 -18.03 29.96 -1.14
N TYR A 93 -18.16 28.80 -0.49
CA TYR A 93 -19.49 28.30 -0.06
C TYR A 93 -19.99 29.19 1.10
N PRO A 94 -21.27 29.62 1.13
CA PRO A 94 -21.79 30.52 2.17
C PRO A 94 -21.68 29.95 3.59
#